data_AF-A0AAE0NZS5-F1
#
_entry.id   AF-A0AAE0NZS5-F1
#
_cell.length_a   1.000
_cell.length_b   1.000
_cell.length_c   1.000
_cell.angle_alpha   90.00
_cell.angle_beta   90.00
_cell.angle_gamma   90.00
#
_symmetry.space_group_name_H-M   'P 1'
#
loop_
_entity.id
_entity.type
_entity.pdbx_description
1 polymer ?
#
loop_
_entity_poly.entity_id
_entity_poly.type
_entity_poly.pdbx_seq_one_letter_code
_entity_poly.pdbx_strand_id
1 'polypeptide(L)'
;MAPVLNIDITCSTLFTSLKRFFQIVFAPWPSTYEPIKSLLNAPTTAEKDVLTATWRDRKLSELSFVGITCGLVASVISASFSWQPVDQIPWPTAGLWYGALLMNLTSICLATQQGVSLNRLSGYSDSLLRIRNLLGSQTAQYAHVIVVPHWDQLYVWQTPIMLLNVSVILFITGIVILLFDSLGSFNWTDRAVKIVVLFSVAGAFSGLNYLTCSFMLYRRTV
;
A
#
# COMPACT_ATOMS: atom_id res chain seq x y z
N MET A 1 44.40 0.76 -12.38
CA MET A 1 43.23 1.26 -13.14
C MET A 1 41.99 0.53 -12.61
N ALA A 2 41.13 1.26 -11.88
CA ALA A 2 39.76 0.98 -11.39
C ALA A 2 39.36 -0.44 -10.90
N PRO A 3 38.82 -0.55 -9.66
CA PRO A 3 37.35 -0.55 -9.53
C PRO A 3 36.88 0.10 -8.22
N VAL A 4 36.66 1.41 -8.20
CA VAL A 4 36.05 2.11 -7.05
C VAL A 4 34.72 2.77 -7.44
N LEU A 5 34.44 2.92 -8.74
CA LEU A 5 33.30 3.70 -9.24
C LEU A 5 31.94 2.96 -9.24
N ASN A 6 31.89 1.65 -8.96
CA ASN A 6 30.66 0.85 -9.16
C ASN A 6 29.79 0.72 -7.89
N ILE A 7 30.37 0.92 -6.70
CA ILE A 7 29.65 0.77 -5.42
C ILE A 7 28.75 1.98 -5.16
N ASP A 8 29.21 3.19 -5.48
CA ASP A 8 28.44 4.42 -5.28
C ASP A 8 27.22 4.52 -6.21
N ILE A 9 27.35 4.01 -7.45
CA ILE A 9 26.24 3.95 -8.42
C ILE A 9 25.18 2.96 -7.93
N THR A 10 25.60 1.79 -7.41
CA THR A 10 24.67 0.77 -6.88
C THR A 10 23.97 1.25 -5.61
N CYS A 11 24.68 1.97 -4.73
CA CYS A 11 24.10 2.51 -3.50
C CYS A 11 23.11 3.64 -3.77
N SER A 12 23.43 4.55 -4.71
CA SER A 12 22.51 5.65 -5.08
C SER A 12 21.25 5.15 -5.81
N THR A 13 21.38 4.13 -6.65
CA THR A 13 20.24 3.50 -7.35
C THR A 13 19.38 2.68 -6.40
N LEU A 14 19.98 1.97 -5.44
CA LEU A 14 19.25 1.29 -4.36
C LEU A 14 18.50 2.29 -3.49
N PHE A 15 19.14 3.38 -3.06
CA PHE A 15 18.52 4.41 -2.24
C PHE A 15 17.39 5.14 -2.96
N THR A 16 17.57 5.43 -4.26
CA THR A 16 16.52 6.04 -5.09
C THR A 16 15.35 5.08 -5.28
N SER A 17 15.63 3.79 -5.47
CA SER A 17 14.60 2.74 -5.57
C SER A 17 13.85 2.54 -4.25
N LEU A 18 14.56 2.59 -3.12
CA LEU A 18 13.99 2.51 -1.79
C LEU A 18 13.11 3.74 -1.50
N LYS A 19 13.59 4.94 -1.80
CA LYS A 19 12.82 6.18 -1.66
C LYS A 19 11.55 6.16 -2.51
N ARG A 20 11.64 5.67 -3.75
CA ARG A 20 10.46 5.48 -4.63
C ARG A 20 9.53 4.40 -4.10
N PHE A 21 10.06 3.31 -3.55
CA PHE A 21 9.27 2.27 -2.89
C PHE A 21 8.49 2.83 -1.70
N PHE A 22 9.14 3.58 -0.81
CA PHE A 22 8.45 4.25 0.29
C PHE A 22 7.43 5.27 -0.23
N GLN A 23 7.74 6.03 -1.28
CA GLN A 23 6.75 6.94 -1.89
C GLN A 23 5.56 6.20 -2.51
N ILE A 24 5.73 5.02 -3.08
CA ILE A 24 4.62 4.26 -3.70
C ILE A 24 3.77 3.56 -2.63
N VAL A 25 4.43 2.96 -1.63
CA VAL A 25 3.75 2.24 -0.55
C VAL A 25 3.01 3.20 0.39
N PHE A 26 3.58 4.37 0.67
CA PHE A 26 3.06 5.32 1.64
C PHE A 26 2.49 6.62 1.03
N ALA A 27 2.68 6.88 -0.28
CA ALA A 27 2.20 8.08 -0.93
C ALA A 27 1.80 7.89 -2.42
N PRO A 28 0.84 6.99 -2.75
CA PRO A 28 0.37 6.73 -4.12
C PRO A 28 -0.50 7.87 -4.71
N TRP A 29 -0.41 9.08 -4.14
CA TRP A 29 -1.16 10.26 -4.57
C TRP A 29 -0.90 10.62 -6.04
N PRO A 30 0.36 10.65 -6.54
CA PRO A 30 0.62 11.04 -7.92
C PRO A 30 -0.01 10.08 -8.94
N SER A 31 -0.01 8.78 -8.66
CA SER A 31 -0.61 7.77 -9.55
C SER A 31 -2.14 7.82 -9.55
N THR A 32 -2.75 8.36 -8.50
CA THR A 32 -4.21 8.53 -8.40
C THR A 32 -4.68 9.87 -8.96
N TYR A 33 -3.82 10.90 -8.85
CA TYR A 33 -4.13 12.27 -9.26
C TYR A 33 -4.33 12.40 -10.77
N GLU A 34 -3.41 11.87 -11.58
CA GLU A 34 -3.46 12.03 -13.04
C GLU A 34 -4.71 11.38 -13.68
N PRO A 35 -5.09 10.12 -13.34
CA PRO A 35 -6.33 9.55 -13.84
C PRO A 35 -7.58 10.36 -13.47
N ILE A 36 -7.66 10.87 -12.23
CA ILE A 36 -8.81 11.69 -11.78
C ILE A 36 -8.80 13.05 -12.48
N LYS A 37 -7.64 13.67 -12.67
CA LYS A 37 -7.56 14.92 -13.44
C LYS A 37 -7.96 14.72 -14.90
N SER A 38 -7.55 13.62 -15.51
CA SER A 38 -7.90 13.29 -16.90
C SER A 38 -9.40 13.06 -17.09
N LEU A 39 -10.07 12.34 -16.18
CA LEU A 39 -11.51 12.08 -16.29
C LEU A 39 -12.36 13.34 -16.05
N LEU A 40 -11.88 14.27 -15.20
CA LEU A 40 -12.60 15.52 -14.92
C LEU A 40 -12.52 16.52 -16.09
N ASN A 41 -11.39 16.52 -16.80
CA ASN A 41 -11.08 17.48 -17.87
C ASN A 41 -11.20 16.88 -19.29
N ALA A 42 -11.77 15.69 -19.46
CA ALA A 42 -11.98 15.10 -20.78
C ALA A 42 -12.82 16.03 -21.70
N PRO A 43 -12.56 16.09 -23.01
CA PRO A 43 -13.12 17.11 -23.91
C PRO A 43 -14.63 16.99 -24.12
N THR A 44 -15.20 15.78 -24.06
CA THR A 44 -16.65 15.57 -24.29
C THR A 44 -17.36 15.00 -23.05
N THR A 45 -18.63 15.35 -22.86
CA THR A 45 -19.44 14.82 -21.75
C THR A 45 -19.56 13.30 -21.81
N ALA A 46 -19.72 12.73 -23.01
CA ALA A 46 -19.78 11.29 -23.20
C ALA A 46 -18.48 10.58 -22.79
N GLU A 47 -17.33 11.15 -23.12
CA GLU A 47 -16.03 10.62 -22.68
C GLU A 47 -15.84 10.74 -21.17
N LYS A 48 -16.25 11.87 -20.57
CA LYS A 48 -16.28 12.01 -19.11
C LYS A 48 -17.13 10.90 -18.48
N ASP A 49 -18.30 10.57 -19.05
CA ASP A 49 -19.20 9.53 -18.57
C ASP A 49 -18.55 8.15 -18.58
N VAL A 50 -17.94 7.78 -19.70
CA VAL A 50 -17.21 6.51 -19.83
C VAL A 50 -16.04 6.42 -18.85
N LEU A 51 -15.22 7.47 -18.74
CA LEU A 51 -14.06 7.47 -17.85
C LEU A 51 -14.47 7.44 -16.37
N THR A 52 -15.55 8.14 -16.00
CA THR A 52 -16.07 8.16 -14.62
C THR A 52 -16.66 6.81 -14.23
N ALA A 53 -17.43 6.17 -15.12
CA ALA A 53 -17.95 4.82 -14.90
C ALA A 53 -16.80 3.81 -14.76
N THR A 54 -15.81 3.89 -15.64
CA THR A 54 -14.63 3.03 -15.60
C THR A 54 -13.83 3.21 -14.29
N TRP A 55 -13.64 4.45 -13.84
CA TRP A 55 -12.96 4.74 -12.57
C TRP A 55 -13.73 4.14 -11.39
N ARG A 56 -15.05 4.33 -11.35
CA ARG A 56 -15.91 3.79 -10.29
C ARG A 56 -15.79 2.27 -10.21
N ASP A 57 -15.91 1.59 -11.34
CA ASP A 57 -15.89 0.12 -11.39
C ASP A 57 -14.51 -0.43 -10.97
N ARG A 58 -13.43 0.21 -11.42
CA ARG A 58 -12.07 -0.11 -10.98
C ARG A 58 -11.87 0.11 -9.49
N LYS A 59 -12.34 1.24 -8.95
CA LYS A 59 -12.20 1.55 -7.52
C LYS A 59 -13.03 0.61 -6.66
N LEU A 60 -14.24 0.22 -7.09
CA LEU A 60 -15.04 -0.82 -6.40
C LEU A 60 -14.31 -2.18 -6.39
N SER A 61 -13.74 -2.58 -7.52
CA SER A 61 -12.96 -3.82 -7.61
C SER A 61 -11.72 -3.78 -6.71
N GLU A 62 -11.01 -2.65 -6.68
CA GLU A 62 -9.85 -2.41 -5.80
C GLU A 62 -10.26 -2.54 -4.32
N LEU A 63 -11.34 -1.89 -3.90
CA LEU A 63 -11.82 -1.95 -2.51
C LEU A 63 -12.24 -3.37 -2.10
N SER A 64 -12.88 -4.13 -3.01
CA SER A 64 -13.22 -5.53 -2.77
C SER A 64 -11.97 -6.40 -2.62
N PHE A 65 -10.97 -6.20 -3.48
CA PHE A 65 -9.69 -6.90 -3.39
C PHE A 65 -8.95 -6.61 -2.07
N VAL A 66 -8.93 -5.34 -1.65
CA VAL A 66 -8.39 -4.95 -0.34
C VAL A 66 -9.15 -5.65 0.78
N GLY A 67 -10.48 -5.68 0.75
CA GLY A 67 -11.28 -6.38 1.76
C GLY A 67 -10.95 -7.88 1.91
N ILE A 68 -10.80 -8.59 0.78
CA ILE A 68 -10.41 -10.01 0.77
C ILE A 68 -8.99 -10.17 1.35
N THR A 69 -8.06 -9.33 0.91
CA THR A 69 -6.65 -9.39 1.34
C THR A 69 -6.52 -9.11 2.84
N CYS A 70 -7.24 -8.10 3.36
CA CYS A 70 -7.27 -7.80 4.79
C CYS A 70 -7.75 -9.01 5.61
N GLY A 71 -8.78 -9.72 5.14
CA GLY A 71 -9.26 -10.95 5.78
C GLY A 71 -8.17 -12.02 5.90
N LEU A 72 -7.45 -12.28 4.80
CA LEU A 72 -6.34 -13.24 4.78
C LEU A 72 -5.20 -12.82 5.72
N VAL A 73 -4.79 -11.55 5.67
CA VAL A 73 -3.72 -11.02 6.53
C VAL A 73 -4.13 -11.04 8.00
N ALA A 74 -5.40 -10.78 8.32
CA ALA A 74 -5.90 -10.82 9.69
C ALA A 74 -5.83 -12.25 10.25
N SER A 75 -6.16 -13.25 9.44
CA SER A 75 -6.03 -14.67 9.81
C SER A 75 -4.58 -15.04 10.12
N VAL A 76 -3.63 -14.60 9.29
CA VAL A 76 -2.19 -14.86 9.52
C VAL A 76 -1.70 -14.20 10.82
N ILE A 77 -2.03 -12.91 11.03
CA ILE A 77 -1.64 -12.19 12.25
C ILE A 77 -2.26 -12.87 13.48
N SER A 78 -3.56 -13.22 13.41
CA SER A 78 -4.26 -13.87 14.52
C SER A 78 -3.68 -15.25 14.85
N ALA A 79 -3.33 -16.06 13.83
CA ALA A 79 -2.69 -17.35 14.04
C ALA A 79 -1.31 -17.20 14.70
N SER A 80 -0.61 -16.11 14.45
CA SER A 80 0.74 -15.87 14.97
C SER A 80 0.77 -15.67 16.48
N PHE A 81 -0.33 -15.19 17.10
CA PHE A 81 -0.44 -15.10 18.56
C PHE A 81 -0.41 -16.47 19.26
N SER A 82 -0.63 -17.57 18.54
CA SER A 82 -0.55 -18.92 19.11
C SER A 82 0.87 -19.48 19.18
N TRP A 83 1.85 -18.83 18.52
CA TRP A 83 3.21 -19.38 18.41
C TRP A 83 3.98 -19.36 19.72
N GLN A 84 3.78 -18.34 20.56
CA GLN A 84 4.41 -18.23 21.87
C GLN A 84 3.46 -17.58 22.88
N PRO A 85 3.56 -17.93 24.18
CA PRO A 85 2.83 -17.24 25.23
C PRO A 85 3.21 -15.75 25.27
N VAL A 86 2.24 -14.87 25.55
CA VAL A 86 2.44 -13.41 25.56
C VAL A 86 3.59 -12.98 26.48
N ASP A 87 3.79 -13.69 27.58
CA ASP A 87 4.84 -13.40 28.58
C ASP A 87 6.27 -13.67 28.07
N GLN A 88 6.42 -14.42 26.97
CA GLN A 88 7.71 -14.77 26.36
C GLN A 88 8.02 -13.92 25.12
N ILE A 89 7.07 -13.13 24.64
CA ILE A 89 7.24 -12.30 23.45
C ILE A 89 7.88 -10.97 23.87
N PRO A 90 8.94 -10.52 23.18
CA PRO A 90 9.48 -9.19 23.38
C PRO A 90 8.39 -8.12 23.23
N TRP A 91 8.34 -7.17 24.17
CA TRP A 91 7.35 -6.09 24.15
C TRP A 91 7.24 -5.34 22.80
N PRO A 92 8.32 -5.08 22.02
CA PRO A 92 8.15 -4.40 20.74
C PRO A 92 7.44 -5.28 19.70
N THR A 93 7.69 -6.59 19.70
CA THR A 93 7.03 -7.54 18.81
C THR A 93 5.54 -7.61 19.12
N ALA A 94 5.18 -7.72 20.41
CA ALA A 94 3.79 -7.74 20.82
C ALA A 94 3.05 -6.46 20.40
N GLY A 95 3.64 -5.29 20.67
CA GLY A 95 3.07 -3.99 20.27
C GLY A 95 2.89 -3.86 18.76
N LEU A 96 3.87 -4.30 17.97
CA LEU A 96 3.79 -4.27 16.51
C LEU A 96 2.72 -5.21 15.96
N TRP A 97 2.55 -6.42 16.52
CA TRP A 97 1.53 -7.37 16.07
C TRP A 97 0.12 -6.92 16.42
N TYR A 98 -0.11 -6.40 17.62
CA TYR A 98 -1.41 -5.81 17.98
C TYR A 98 -1.73 -4.57 17.12
N GLY A 99 -0.75 -3.70 16.90
CA GLY A 99 -0.88 -2.54 16.03
C GLY A 99 -1.16 -2.92 14.57
N ALA A 100 -0.46 -3.93 14.05
CA ALA A 100 -0.69 -4.47 12.71
C ALA A 100 -2.12 -4.98 12.57
N LEU A 101 -2.63 -5.75 13.54
CA LEU A 101 -4.00 -6.24 13.52
C LEU A 101 -5.01 -5.08 13.52
N LEU A 102 -4.82 -4.10 14.40
CA LEU A 102 -5.73 -2.94 14.50
C LEU A 102 -5.80 -2.15 13.19
N MET A 103 -4.65 -1.89 12.56
CA MET A 103 -4.58 -1.19 11.27
C MET A 103 -5.24 -2.00 10.16
N ASN A 104 -5.07 -3.33 10.16
CA ASN A 104 -5.71 -4.21 9.18
C ASN A 104 -7.24 -4.23 9.32
N LEU A 105 -7.74 -4.36 10.57
CA LEU A 105 -9.17 -4.33 10.86
C LEU A 105 -9.79 -2.96 10.51
N THR A 106 -9.04 -1.88 10.72
CA THR A 106 -9.49 -0.55 10.30
C THR A 106 -9.52 -0.44 8.77
N SER A 107 -8.53 -1.00 8.07
CA SER A 107 -8.49 -1.03 6.61
C SER A 107 -9.71 -1.75 6.00
N ILE A 108 -10.07 -2.95 6.48
CA ILE A 108 -11.25 -3.67 5.97
C ILE A 108 -12.55 -2.92 6.25
N CYS A 109 -12.67 -2.28 7.42
CA CYS A 109 -13.83 -1.44 7.76
C CYS A 109 -13.93 -0.23 6.83
N LEU A 110 -12.81 0.45 6.53
CA LEU A 110 -12.80 1.59 5.61
C LEU A 110 -13.09 1.16 4.18
N ALA A 111 -12.49 0.06 3.70
CA ALA A 111 -12.74 -0.47 2.36
C ALA A 111 -14.22 -0.79 2.17
N THR A 112 -14.84 -1.42 3.18
CA THR A 112 -16.28 -1.74 3.18
C THR A 112 -17.14 -0.48 3.18
N GLN A 113 -16.86 0.48 4.06
CA GLN A 113 -17.62 1.73 4.14
C GLN A 113 -17.54 2.55 2.85
N GLN A 114 -16.35 2.63 2.25
CA GLN A 114 -16.13 3.32 0.98
C GLN A 114 -16.84 2.61 -0.18
N GLY A 115 -16.76 1.27 -0.22
CA GLY A 115 -17.45 0.47 -1.23
C GLY A 115 -18.97 0.62 -1.16
N VAL A 116 -19.55 0.54 0.04
CA VAL A 116 -20.99 0.75 0.26
C VAL A 116 -21.40 2.17 -0.13
N SER A 117 -20.63 3.19 0.26
CA SER A 117 -20.92 4.58 -0.07
C SER A 117 -20.88 4.82 -1.58
N LEU A 118 -19.90 4.24 -2.28
CA LEU A 118 -19.78 4.33 -3.73
C LEU A 118 -20.88 3.57 -4.47
N ASN A 119 -21.26 2.38 -3.97
CA ASN A 119 -22.41 1.63 -4.50
C ASN A 119 -23.72 2.41 -4.34
N ARG A 120 -23.93 3.05 -3.17
CA ARG A 120 -25.09 3.92 -2.94
C ARG A 120 -25.12 5.10 -3.90
N LEU A 121 -23.97 5.76 -4.12
CA LEU A 121 -23.85 6.85 -5.09
C LEU A 121 -24.16 6.40 -6.53
N SER A 122 -23.90 5.14 -6.85
CA SER A 122 -24.13 4.56 -8.18
C SER A 122 -25.60 4.26 -8.47
N GLY A 123 -26.46 4.23 -7.45
CA GLY A 123 -27.89 4.01 -7.60
C GLY A 123 -28.70 5.24 -8.05
N TYR A 124 -28.10 6.43 -8.08
CA TYR A 124 -28.78 7.64 -8.55
C TYR A 124 -28.77 7.76 -10.08
N SER A 125 -29.82 8.35 -10.66
CA SER A 125 -29.90 8.67 -12.10
C SER A 125 -28.73 9.53 -12.57
N ASP A 126 -28.31 10.50 -11.75
CA ASP A 126 -27.17 11.40 -12.01
C ASP A 126 -25.88 10.97 -11.29
N SER A 127 -25.70 9.66 -11.09
CA SER A 127 -24.57 9.09 -10.32
C SER A 127 -23.21 9.59 -10.79
N LEU A 128 -22.97 9.62 -12.11
CA LEU A 128 -21.68 10.03 -12.68
C LEU A 128 -21.37 11.51 -12.42
N LEU A 129 -22.38 12.38 -12.49
CA LEU A 129 -22.22 13.81 -12.20
C LEU A 129 -21.91 14.04 -10.71
N ARG A 130 -22.58 13.31 -9.83
CA ARG A 130 -22.31 13.35 -8.38
C ARG A 130 -20.92 12.86 -8.03
N ILE A 131 -20.45 11.79 -8.68
CA ILE A 131 -19.09 11.28 -8.49
C ILE A 131 -18.06 12.33 -8.93
N ARG A 132 -18.26 13.02 -10.06
CA ARG A 132 -17.36 14.11 -10.48
C ARG A 132 -17.34 15.28 -9.52
N ASN A 133 -18.50 15.68 -9.01
CA ASN A 133 -18.61 16.75 -8.02
C ASN A 133 -17.98 16.36 -6.68
N LEU A 134 -17.98 15.07 -6.34
CA LEU A 134 -17.26 14.55 -5.18
C LEU A 134 -15.75 14.58 -5.41
N LEU A 135 -15.28 14.19 -6.59
CA LEU A 135 -13.85 14.09 -6.90
C LEU A 135 -13.18 15.44 -7.21
N GLY A 136 -13.92 16.38 -7.78
CA GLY A 136 -13.39 17.64 -8.31
C GLY A 136 -13.78 18.84 -7.47
N SER A 137 -12.80 19.72 -7.21
CA SER A 137 -13.05 21.10 -6.80
C SER A 137 -12.89 22.00 -8.03
N GLN A 138 -13.86 22.88 -8.28
CA GLN A 138 -13.77 23.84 -9.37
C GLN A 138 -12.81 24.95 -8.96
N THR A 139 -11.68 25.06 -9.66
CA THR A 139 -10.75 26.18 -9.50
C THR A 139 -10.75 26.97 -10.81
N ALA A 140 -11.19 28.23 -10.76
CA ALA A 140 -11.12 29.10 -11.93
C ALA A 140 -9.68 29.55 -12.12
N GLN A 141 -9.05 29.10 -13.20
CA GLN A 141 -7.71 29.55 -13.60
C GLN A 141 -7.81 30.16 -15.00
N TYR A 142 -7.10 31.28 -15.21
CA TYR A 142 -7.19 32.17 -16.39
C TYR A 142 -7.49 31.43 -17.72
N ALA A 143 -8.59 31.84 -18.37
CA ALA A 143 -9.09 31.43 -19.69
C ALA A 143 -9.64 30.00 -19.87
N HIS A 144 -9.37 29.03 -18.99
CA HIS A 144 -9.96 27.68 -19.06
C HIS A 144 -10.38 27.16 -17.67
N VAL A 145 -11.63 26.71 -17.52
CA VAL A 145 -12.11 26.08 -16.28
C VAL A 145 -11.52 24.68 -16.17
N ILE A 146 -10.38 24.56 -15.46
CA ILE A 146 -9.75 23.29 -15.14
C ILE A 146 -10.34 22.80 -13.81
N VAL A 147 -10.89 21.59 -13.81
CA VAL A 147 -11.38 20.95 -12.58
C VAL A 147 -10.23 20.16 -11.98
N VAL A 148 -9.83 20.50 -10.77
CA VAL A 148 -8.72 19.84 -10.07
C VAL A 148 -9.27 18.82 -9.06
N PRO A 149 -8.62 17.66 -8.90
CA PRO A 149 -9.01 16.69 -7.87
C PRO A 149 -8.86 17.27 -6.47
N HIS A 150 -9.82 16.99 -5.58
CA HIS A 150 -9.75 17.43 -4.18
C HIS A 150 -8.78 16.54 -3.38
N TRP A 151 -7.82 17.15 -2.67
CA TRP A 151 -6.77 16.40 -1.95
C TRP A 151 -7.32 15.47 -0.87
N ASP A 152 -8.35 15.91 -0.14
CA ASP A 152 -8.97 15.09 0.91
C ASP A 152 -9.65 13.85 0.31
N GLN A 153 -10.19 13.98 -0.90
CA GLN A 153 -10.84 12.86 -1.59
C GLN A 153 -9.80 11.86 -2.05
N LEU A 154 -8.68 12.35 -2.62
CA LEU A 154 -7.55 11.48 -2.90
C LEU A 154 -7.12 10.72 -1.66
N TYR A 155 -6.97 11.42 -0.52
CA TYR A 155 -6.65 10.82 0.79
C TYR A 155 -7.59 9.67 1.14
N VAL A 156 -8.88 9.97 1.21
CA VAL A 156 -9.92 8.99 1.58
C VAL A 156 -9.83 7.73 0.71
N TRP A 157 -9.76 7.86 -0.62
CA TRP A 157 -9.80 6.72 -1.54
C TRP A 157 -8.53 5.84 -1.56
N GLN A 158 -7.45 6.27 -0.91
CA GLN A 158 -6.19 5.51 -0.80
C GLN A 158 -5.90 5.03 0.63
N THR A 159 -6.60 5.56 1.64
CA THR A 159 -6.42 5.17 3.04
C THR A 159 -6.53 3.65 3.28
N PRO A 160 -7.50 2.90 2.71
CA PRO A 160 -7.61 1.46 3.01
C PRO A 160 -6.37 0.68 2.58
N ILE A 161 -5.88 0.89 1.35
CA ILE A 161 -4.69 0.19 0.84
C ILE A 161 -3.42 0.59 1.61
N MET A 162 -3.31 1.86 2.01
CA MET A 162 -2.19 2.32 2.84
C MET A 162 -2.17 1.65 4.21
N LEU A 163 -3.31 1.57 4.90
CA LEU A 163 -3.39 0.90 6.21
C LEU A 163 -3.07 -0.60 6.11
N LEU A 164 -3.52 -1.27 5.04
CA LEU A 164 -3.18 -2.67 4.78
C LEU A 164 -1.67 -2.84 4.60
N ASN A 165 -1.03 -2.01 3.77
CA ASN A 165 0.41 -2.08 3.56
C ASN A 165 1.21 -1.80 4.83
N VAL A 166 0.81 -0.79 5.61
CA VAL A 166 1.41 -0.48 6.92
C VAL A 166 1.28 -1.67 7.86
N SER A 167 0.11 -2.31 7.93
CA SER A 167 -0.12 -3.49 8.75
C SER A 167 0.83 -4.64 8.40
N VAL A 168 0.95 -4.96 7.11
CA VAL A 168 1.87 -6.02 6.64
C VAL A 168 3.31 -5.70 7.02
N ILE A 169 3.75 -4.43 6.86
CA ILE A 169 5.11 -4.01 7.22
C ILE A 169 5.35 -4.11 8.74
N LEU A 170 4.40 -3.66 9.57
CA LEU A 170 4.50 -3.78 11.02
C LEU A 170 4.58 -5.25 11.45
N PHE A 171 3.78 -6.12 10.83
CA PHE A 171 3.80 -7.55 11.11
C PHE A 171 5.13 -8.20 10.76
N ILE A 172 5.66 -7.94 9.55
CA ILE A 172 6.97 -8.44 9.12
C ILE A 172 8.08 -7.91 10.05
N THR A 173 8.02 -6.63 10.41
CA THR A 173 9.00 -6.02 11.33
C THR A 173 8.96 -6.70 12.70
N GLY A 174 7.76 -7.03 13.21
CA GLY A 174 7.62 -7.79 14.45
C GLY A 174 8.26 -9.18 14.37
N ILE A 175 8.09 -9.89 13.24
CA ILE A 175 8.76 -11.20 13.03
C ILE A 175 10.28 -11.05 13.04
N VAL A 176 10.81 -10.01 12.37
CA VAL A 176 12.25 -9.73 12.36
C VAL A 176 12.76 -9.52 13.78
N ILE A 177 12.13 -8.64 14.56
CA ILE A 177 12.56 -8.35 15.94
C ILE A 177 12.51 -9.62 16.80
N LEU A 178 11.44 -10.42 16.69
CA LEU A 178 11.30 -11.68 17.42
C LEU A 178 12.46 -12.66 17.13
N LEU A 179 12.86 -12.76 15.86
CA LEU A 179 13.95 -13.64 15.43
C LEU A 179 15.32 -13.16 15.90
N PHE A 180 15.55 -11.85 15.88
CA PHE A 180 16.81 -11.28 16.35
C PHE A 180 16.94 -11.30 17.87
N ASP A 181 15.84 -11.17 18.62
CA ASP A 181 15.85 -11.31 20.07
C ASP A 181 16.21 -12.75 20.50
N SER A 182 15.81 -13.74 19.70
CA SER A 182 16.19 -15.15 19.93
C SER A 182 17.69 -15.43 19.75
N LEU A 183 18.49 -14.51 19.21
CA LEU A 183 19.95 -14.64 19.02
C LEU A 183 20.70 -14.17 20.28
N GLY A 184 20.40 -14.75 21.45
CA GLY A 184 21.06 -14.34 22.70
C GLY A 184 22.60 -14.54 22.70
N SER A 185 23.10 -15.56 21.99
CA SER A 185 24.54 -15.76 21.77
C SER A 185 24.81 -16.34 20.37
N PHE A 186 25.85 -15.85 19.69
CA PHE A 186 26.19 -16.32 18.34
C PHE A 186 26.93 -17.66 18.40
N ASN A 187 26.17 -18.75 18.58
CA ASN A 187 26.66 -20.11 18.50
C ASN A 187 26.06 -20.81 17.29
N TRP A 188 26.88 -21.17 16.30
CA TRP A 188 26.43 -21.85 15.07
C TRP A 188 25.71 -23.18 15.30
N THR A 189 25.97 -23.83 16.44
CA THR A 189 25.30 -25.06 16.86
C THR A 189 23.85 -24.81 17.31
N ASP A 190 23.53 -23.58 17.68
CA ASP A 190 22.20 -23.19 18.15
C ASP A 190 21.17 -23.24 17.00
N ARG A 191 20.02 -23.80 17.31
CA ARG A 191 18.87 -23.87 16.41
C ARG A 191 18.36 -22.47 16.04
N ALA A 192 18.45 -21.50 16.96
CA ALA A 192 18.03 -20.12 16.73
C ALA A 192 18.81 -19.49 15.57
N VAL A 193 20.13 -19.63 15.55
CA VAL A 193 21.00 -19.09 14.49
C VAL A 193 20.63 -19.67 13.12
N LYS A 194 20.34 -20.98 13.04
CA LYS A 194 19.94 -21.62 11.78
C LYS A 194 18.61 -21.09 11.25
N ILE A 195 17.62 -20.88 12.13
CA ILE A 195 16.31 -20.33 11.75
C ILE A 195 16.46 -18.91 11.22
N VAL A 196 17.24 -18.07 11.90
CA VAL A 196 17.48 -16.67 11.48
C VAL A 196 18.17 -16.60 10.13
N VAL A 197 19.17 -17.44 9.88
CA VAL A 197 19.87 -17.48 8.58
C VAL A 197 18.91 -17.89 7.47
N LEU A 198 18.11 -18.95 7.67
CA LEU A 198 17.12 -19.38 6.67
C LEU A 198 16.05 -18.31 6.40
N PHE A 199 15.54 -17.67 7.46
CA PHE A 199 14.60 -16.57 7.33
C PHE A 199 15.20 -15.39 6.58
N SER A 200 16.46 -15.03 6.88
CA SER A 200 17.15 -13.92 6.22
C SER A 200 17.38 -14.19 4.74
N VAL A 201 17.75 -15.42 4.36
CA VAL A 201 17.89 -15.82 2.95
C VAL A 201 16.54 -15.76 2.23
N ALA A 202 15.48 -16.30 2.83
CA ALA A 202 14.13 -16.26 2.26
C ALA A 202 13.59 -14.82 2.14
N GLY A 203 13.85 -13.99 3.15
CA GLY A 203 13.49 -12.57 3.19
C GLY A 203 14.25 -11.78 2.13
N ALA A 204 15.56 -12.01 1.98
CA ALA A 204 16.38 -11.39 0.94
C ALA A 204 15.91 -11.79 -0.46
N PHE A 205 15.64 -13.08 -0.70
CA PHE A 205 15.09 -13.55 -1.97
C PHE A 205 13.74 -12.90 -2.28
N SER A 206 12.82 -12.87 -1.30
CA SER A 206 11.50 -12.25 -1.47
C SER A 206 11.60 -10.74 -1.72
N GLY A 207 12.44 -10.04 -0.98
CA GLY A 207 12.68 -8.61 -1.14
C GLY A 207 13.31 -8.26 -2.49
N LEU A 208 14.29 -9.04 -2.95
CA LEU A 208 14.91 -8.85 -4.27
C LEU A 208 13.90 -9.07 -5.41
N ASN A 209 13.06 -10.11 -5.32
CA ASN A 209 11.99 -10.32 -6.29
C ASN A 209 11.00 -9.16 -6.29
N TYR A 210 10.59 -8.70 -5.11
CA TYR A 210 9.68 -7.56 -4.98
C TYR A 210 10.26 -6.29 -5.61
N LEU A 211 11.52 -5.97 -5.32
CA LEU A 211 12.21 -4.80 -5.88
C LEU A 211 12.36 -4.92 -7.40
N THR A 212 12.69 -6.11 -7.91
CA THR A 212 12.84 -6.36 -9.35
C THR A 212 11.51 -6.16 -10.08
N CYS A 213 10.42 -6.73 -9.55
CA CYS A 213 9.07 -6.54 -10.10
C CYS A 213 8.67 -5.06 -10.08
N SER A 214 8.90 -4.38 -8.96
CA SER A 214 8.57 -2.95 -8.80
C SER A 214 9.35 -2.08 -9.79
N PHE A 215 10.65 -2.34 -9.94
CA PHE A 215 11.51 -1.62 -10.87
C PHE A 215 11.10 -1.84 -12.32
N MET A 216 10.81 -3.09 -12.71
CA MET A 216 10.42 -3.42 -14.08
C MET A 216 9.08 -2.81 -14.49
N LEU A 217 8.11 -2.80 -13.57
CA LEU A 217 6.82 -2.18 -13.81
C LEU A 217 6.96 -0.66 -13.95
N TYR A 218 7.73 -0.04 -13.06
CA TYR A 218 7.90 1.42 -13.03
C TYR A 218 8.72 1.96 -14.21
N ARG A 219 9.73 1.20 -14.68
CA ARG A 219 10.53 1.59 -15.86
C ARG A 219 9.71 1.73 -17.14
N ARG A 220 8.52 1.10 -17.21
CA ARG A 220 7.67 1.12 -18.40
C ARG A 220 6.50 2.09 -18.32
N THR A 221 6.14 2.57 -17.13
CA THR A 221 4.97 3.43 -16.92
C THR A 221 5.30 4.92 -16.82
N VAL A 222 6.59 5.27 -16.78
CA VAL A 222 7.13 6.64 -16.77
C VAL A 222 8.15 6.76 -17.88
#